data_AF-A0A7V6WKR2-F1
#
_entry.id   AF-A0A7V6WKR2-F1
#
_cell.length_a   1.000
_cell.length_b   1.000
_cell.length_c   1.000
_cell.angle_alpha   90.00
_cell.angle_beta   90.00
_cell.angle_gamma   90.00
#
_symmetry.space_group_name_H-M   'P 1'
#
loop_
_entity.id
_entity.type
_entity.pdbx_description
1 polymer ?
#
loop_
_entity_poly.entity_id
_entity_poly.type
_entity_poly.pdbx_seq_one_letter_code
_entity_poly.pdbx_strand_id
1 'polypeptide(L)'
;MKMNRNRVRLLEVLDKAQEGPVTDERHFQSRMIPQTLRELQKKYEINYDGKTIIPNDDAFADRLFEAGMEMAETLGVLCTSTGRRITFTRAELEHWLRYVPAQVEAGAGRDRAIFYSRRPEDERPPGVAGGPFG
;
A
#
# COMPACT_ATOMS: atom_id res chain seq x y z
N MET A 1 6.17 3.28 -31.95
CA MET A 1 5.91 2.09 -31.10
C MET A 1 5.17 2.57 -29.85
N LYS A 2 3.88 2.25 -29.66
CA LYS A 2 3.14 2.71 -28.48
C LYS A 2 3.62 1.94 -27.25
N MET A 3 4.28 2.61 -26.32
CA MET A 3 4.76 2.00 -25.08
C MET A 3 3.55 1.60 -24.22
N ASN A 4 3.52 0.34 -23.77
CA ASN A 4 2.44 -0.17 -22.91
C ASN A 4 2.42 0.61 -21.59
N ARG A 5 1.24 1.00 -21.11
CA ARG A 5 1.03 1.89 -19.94
C ARG A 5 1.71 1.38 -18.66
N ASN A 6 1.77 0.06 -18.48
CA ASN A 6 2.46 -0.58 -17.36
C ASN A 6 3.98 -0.40 -17.42
N ARG A 7 4.57 -0.35 -18.62
CA ARG A 7 6.01 -0.09 -18.79
C ARG A 7 6.35 1.36 -18.48
N VAL A 8 5.49 2.30 -18.87
CA VAL A 8 5.66 3.73 -18.55
C VAL A 8 5.71 3.93 -17.03
N ARG A 9 4.76 3.33 -16.29
CA ARG A 9 4.72 3.41 -14.81
C ARG A 9 5.96 2.82 -14.14
N LEU A 10 6.46 1.69 -14.63
CA LEU A 10 7.68 1.09 -14.09
C LEU A 10 8.89 2.02 -14.27
N LEU A 11 9.04 2.62 -15.45
CA LEU A 11 10.13 3.55 -15.71
C LEU A 11 10.04 4.79 -14.82
N GLU A 12 8.85 5.38 -14.65
CA GLU A 12 8.64 6.51 -13.73
C GLU A 12 9.06 6.19 -12.28
N VAL A 13 8.77 4.98 -11.80
CA VAL A 13 9.20 4.54 -10.47
C VAL A 13 10.71 4.35 -10.40
N LEU A 14 11.33 3.82 -11.46
CA LEU A 14 12.79 3.66 -11.53
C LEU A 14 13.50 5.01 -11.58
N ASP A 15 12.99 5.97 -12.34
CA ASP A 15 13.51 7.34 -12.40
C ASP A 15 13.44 7.99 -11.01
N LYS A 16 12.29 7.90 -10.33
CA LYS A 16 12.13 8.36 -8.94
C LYS A 16 13.09 7.65 -7.97
N ALA A 17 13.40 6.36 -8.19
CA ALA A 17 14.35 5.64 -7.35
C ALA A 17 15.81 6.10 -7.56
N GLN A 18 16.15 6.62 -8.74
CA GLN A 18 17.48 7.14 -9.06
C GLN A 18 17.65 8.62 -8.70
N GLU A 19 16.58 9.41 -8.84
CA GLU A 19 16.62 10.87 -8.71
C GLU A 19 16.04 11.38 -7.39
N GLY A 20 15.26 10.55 -6.68
CA GLY A 20 14.59 10.90 -5.43
C GLY A 20 15.54 11.33 -4.31
N PRO A 21 15.04 11.94 -3.23
CA PRO A 21 15.89 12.48 -2.17
C PRO A 21 16.75 11.39 -1.52
N VAL A 22 18.05 11.65 -1.37
CA VAL A 22 18.98 10.79 -0.63
C VAL A 22 18.49 10.67 0.80
N THR A 23 18.43 9.44 1.32
CA THR A 23 17.97 9.17 2.67
C THR A 23 18.72 7.97 3.23
N ASP A 24 19.38 8.18 4.36
CA ASP A 24 20.02 7.10 5.11
C ASP A 24 18.99 6.10 5.62
N GLU A 25 19.28 4.81 5.47
CA GLU A 25 18.35 3.73 5.82
C GLU A 25 18.03 3.72 7.31
N ARG A 26 19.06 3.86 8.16
CA ARG A 26 18.88 3.87 9.61
C ARG A 26 18.07 5.08 10.04
N HIS A 27 18.30 6.25 9.44
CA HIS A 27 17.51 7.45 9.69
C HIS A 27 16.04 7.26 9.29
N PHE A 28 15.79 6.70 8.10
CA PHE A 28 14.43 6.43 7.62
C PHE A 28 13.66 5.52 8.60
N GLN A 29 14.26 4.40 8.99
CA GLN A 29 13.64 3.40 9.85
C GLN A 29 13.50 3.87 11.31
N SER A 30 14.54 4.47 11.89
CA SER A 30 14.56 4.78 13.32
C SER A 30 14.01 6.16 13.67
N ARG A 31 13.88 7.07 12.70
CA ARG A 31 13.40 8.45 12.92
C ARG A 31 12.17 8.77 12.10
N MET A 32 12.26 8.71 10.77
CA MET A 32 11.18 9.18 9.90
C MET A 32 9.89 8.39 10.11
N ILE A 33 9.95 7.05 10.02
CA ILE A 33 8.77 6.19 10.19
C ILE A 33 8.12 6.38 11.58
N PRO A 34 8.84 6.27 12.72
CA PRO A 34 8.22 6.41 14.04
C PRO A 34 7.73 7.82 14.35
N GLN A 35 8.34 8.85 13.76
CA GLN A 35 7.88 10.23 13.94
C GLN A 35 6.57 10.46 13.18
N THR A 36 6.52 10.15 11.88
CA THR A 36 5.32 10.30 11.06
C THR A 36 4.16 9.48 11.62
N LEU A 37 4.40 8.24 12.07
CA LEU A 37 3.37 7.43 12.71
C LEU A 37 2.77 8.10 13.94
N ARG A 38 3.61 8.65 14.84
CA ARG A 38 3.12 9.33 16.05
C ARG A 38 2.33 10.59 15.73
N GLU A 39 2.79 11.38 14.75
CA GLU A 39 2.11 12.60 14.31
C GLU A 39 0.74 12.27 13.70
N LEU A 40 0.67 11.28 12.80
CA LEU A 40 -0.58 10.88 12.15
C LEU A 40 -1.54 10.19 13.11
N GLN A 41 -1.04 9.33 14.01
CA GLN A 41 -1.87 8.71 15.04
C GLN A 41 -2.59 9.77 15.86
N LYS A 42 -1.88 10.82 16.28
CA LYS A 42 -2.46 11.94 17.03
C LYS A 42 -3.41 12.77 16.17
N LYS A 43 -3.03 13.08 14.93
CA LYS A 43 -3.82 13.91 13.99
C LYS A 43 -5.17 13.29 13.65
N TYR A 44 -5.20 11.97 13.44
CA TYR A 44 -6.40 11.22 13.02
C TYR A 44 -7.11 10.49 14.17
N GLU A 45 -6.64 10.68 15.40
CA GLU A 45 -7.20 10.09 16.62
C GLU A 45 -7.32 8.56 16.54
N ILE A 46 -6.27 7.91 16.03
CA ILE A 46 -6.23 6.46 15.82
C ILE A 46 -5.89 5.77 17.14
N ASN A 47 -6.91 5.17 17.74
CA ASN A 47 -6.79 4.44 19.00
C ASN A 47 -7.28 2.99 18.82
N TYR A 48 -6.42 2.03 19.15
CA TYR A 48 -6.77 0.61 19.16
C TYR A 48 -6.92 0.14 20.61
N ASP A 49 -8.08 -0.41 20.95
CA ASP A 49 -8.44 -0.84 22.31
C ASP A 49 -7.87 -2.21 22.72
N GLY A 50 -7.25 -2.93 21.77
CA GLY A 50 -6.70 -4.28 21.98
C GLY A 50 -7.75 -5.38 22.12
N LYS A 51 -9.04 -5.06 22.05
CA LYS A 51 -10.17 -5.98 22.26
C LYS A 51 -10.95 -6.20 20.98
N THR A 52 -11.11 -5.14 20.19
CA THR A 52 -11.90 -5.14 18.96
C THR A 52 -11.01 -5.47 17.76
N ILE A 53 -10.88 -6.76 17.45
CA ILE A 53 -9.99 -7.23 16.37
C ILE A 53 -10.42 -6.68 15.01
N ILE A 54 -11.73 -6.67 14.75
CA ILE A 54 -12.33 -6.16 13.52
C ILE A 54 -13.14 -4.92 13.90
N PRO A 55 -12.67 -3.69 13.60
CA PRO A 55 -13.43 -2.48 13.87
C PRO A 55 -14.71 -2.47 13.01
N ASN A 56 -15.83 -2.10 13.63
CA ASN A 56 -17.13 -1.90 12.99
C ASN A 56 -17.54 -0.42 12.95
N ASP A 57 -16.59 0.49 13.16
CA ASP A 57 -16.75 1.94 13.06
C ASP A 57 -16.22 2.42 11.71
N ASP A 58 -17.13 2.74 10.79
CA ASP A 58 -16.80 3.24 9.45
C ASP A 58 -16.02 4.56 9.51
N ALA A 59 -16.35 5.45 10.45
CA ALA A 59 -15.65 6.72 10.58
C ALA A 59 -14.20 6.52 11.05
N PHE A 60 -13.96 5.51 11.90
CA PHE A 60 -12.60 5.10 12.25
C PHE A 60 -11.86 4.53 11.03
N ALA A 61 -12.51 3.68 10.24
CA ALA A 61 -11.92 3.12 9.02
C ALA A 61 -11.52 4.21 8.01
N ASP A 62 -12.38 5.22 7.80
CA ASP A 62 -12.10 6.36 6.93
C ASP A 62 -10.91 7.18 7.42
N ARG A 63 -10.85 7.51 8.72
CA ARG A 63 -9.70 8.23 9.30
C ARG A 63 -8.40 7.44 9.19
N LEU A 64 -8.46 6.12 9.39
CA LEU A 64 -7.30 5.24 9.25
C LEU A 64 -6.81 5.18 7.79
N PHE A 65 -7.73 5.12 6.83
CA PHE A 65 -7.41 5.16 5.41
C PHE A 65 -6.72 6.48 5.03
N GLU A 66 -7.28 7.62 5.46
CA GLU A 66 -6.71 8.94 5.19
C GLU A 66 -5.33 9.12 5.85
N ALA A 67 -5.14 8.64 7.08
CA ALA A 67 -3.83 8.62 7.72
C ALA A 67 -2.81 7.78 6.93
N GLY A 68 -3.23 6.62 6.41
CA GLY A 68 -2.37 5.77 5.58
C GLY A 68 -1.98 6.44 4.26
N MET A 69 -2.92 7.14 3.63
CA MET A 69 -2.65 7.89 2.39
C MET A 69 -1.68 9.06 2.63
N GLU A 70 -1.87 9.83 3.72
CA GLU A 70 -0.93 10.90 4.09
C GLU A 70 0.44 10.35 4.49
N MET A 71 0.49 9.19 5.15
CA MET A 71 1.75 8.50 5.44
C MET A 71 2.50 8.13 4.16
N ALA A 72 1.79 7.57 3.16
CA ALA A 72 2.37 7.20 1.88
C ALA A 72 2.91 8.41 1.11
N GLU A 73 2.18 9.53 1.12
CA GLU A 73 2.63 10.80 0.53
C GLU A 73 3.85 11.39 1.25
N THR A 74 3.85 11.36 2.59
CA THR A 74 4.91 11.96 3.41
C THR A 74 6.22 11.16 3.35
N LEU A 75 6.14 9.83 3.51
CA LEU A 75 7.31 8.97 3.60
C LEU A 75 7.79 8.50 2.24
N GLY A 76 6.88 8.12 1.34
CA GLY A 76 7.22 7.35 0.15
C GLY A 76 7.80 5.98 0.51
N VAL A 77 8.66 5.46 -0.37
CA VAL A 77 9.34 4.17 -0.19
C VAL A 77 10.85 4.37 -0.31
N LEU A 78 11.62 3.85 0.64
CA LEU A 78 13.08 3.85 0.54
C LEU A 78 13.56 2.75 -0.43
N CYS A 79 14.29 3.13 -1.47
CA CYS A 79 15.08 2.22 -2.30
C CYS A 79 16.47 2.06 -1.67
N THR A 80 16.70 0.93 -1.00
CA THR A 80 17.98 0.66 -0.30
C THR A 80 19.15 0.50 -1.27
N SER A 81 18.92 0.05 -2.49
CA SER A 81 19.96 -0.07 -3.53
C SER A 81 20.53 1.28 -3.96
N THR A 82 19.72 2.34 -3.98
CA THR A 82 20.16 3.69 -4.38
C THR A 82 20.32 4.65 -3.20
N GLY A 83 19.87 4.25 -1.99
CA GLY A 83 19.85 5.11 -0.81
C GLY A 83 18.93 6.33 -0.98
N ARG A 84 17.84 6.19 -1.75
CA ARG A 84 16.93 7.29 -2.10
C ARG A 84 15.48 6.92 -1.88
N ARG A 85 14.63 7.89 -1.56
CA ARG A 85 13.19 7.68 -1.44
C ARG A 85 12.47 7.91 -2.75
N ILE A 86 11.57 7.00 -3.09
CA ILE A 86 10.57 7.12 -4.13
C ILE A 86 9.38 7.85 -3.52
N THR A 87 9.12 9.09 -3.93
CA THR A 87 8.03 9.92 -3.40
C THR A 87 6.86 9.99 -4.37
N PHE A 88 5.66 10.11 -3.80
CA PHE A 88 4.41 10.17 -4.54
C PHE A 88 3.57 11.34 -4.03
N THR A 89 2.88 11.99 -4.94
CA THR A 89 1.83 12.97 -4.63
C THR A 89 0.52 12.28 -4.31
N ARG A 90 -0.37 12.93 -3.55
CA ARG A 90 -1.74 12.45 -3.33
C ARG A 90 -2.45 12.06 -4.63
N ALA A 91 -2.32 12.88 -5.67
CA ALA A 91 -2.97 12.64 -6.96
C ALA A 91 -2.44 11.38 -7.67
N GLU A 92 -1.13 11.08 -7.58
CA GLU A 92 -0.55 9.84 -8.11
C GLU A 92 -1.11 8.62 -7.37
N LEU A 93 -1.14 8.67 -6.02
CA LEU A 93 -1.65 7.59 -5.19
C LEU A 93 -3.12 7.28 -5.51
N GLU A 94 -3.97 8.31 -5.53
CA GLU A 94 -5.39 8.18 -5.88
C GLU A 94 -5.59 7.70 -7.32
N HIS A 95 -4.76 8.17 -8.25
CA HIS A 95 -4.79 7.70 -9.64
C HIS A 95 -4.54 6.20 -9.71
N TRP A 96 -3.57 5.67 -8.96
CA TRP A 96 -3.23 4.25 -9.00
C TRP A 96 -4.26 3.36 -8.34
N LEU A 97 -4.85 3.79 -7.21
CA LEU A 97 -5.91 3.05 -6.53
C LEU A 97 -7.12 2.78 -7.44
N ARG A 98 -7.44 3.69 -8.37
CA ARG A 98 -8.52 3.50 -9.36
C ARG A 98 -8.30 2.35 -10.35
N TYR A 99 -7.06 1.88 -10.50
CA TYR A 99 -6.72 0.79 -11.42
C TYR A 99 -6.49 -0.55 -10.71
N VAL A 100 -6.72 -0.63 -9.40
CA VAL A 100 -6.61 -1.89 -8.66
C VAL A 100 -7.65 -2.87 -9.20
N PRO A 101 -7.26 -4.08 -9.64
CA PRO A 101 -8.21 -5.05 -10.16
C PRO A 101 -9.13 -5.56 -9.05
N ALA A 102 -10.42 -5.65 -9.34
CA ALA A 102 -11.40 -6.22 -8.40
C ALA A 102 -11.30 -7.75 -8.29
N GLN A 103 -10.65 -8.40 -9.25
CA GLN A 103 -10.41 -9.84 -9.26
C GLN A 103 -9.13 -10.20 -10.03
N VAL A 104 -8.52 -11.32 -9.67
CA VAL A 104 -7.34 -11.88 -10.33
C VAL A 104 -7.56 -13.37 -10.55
N GLU A 105 -7.21 -13.86 -11.74
CA GLU A 105 -7.21 -15.29 -12.06
C GLU A 105 -5.81 -15.87 -11.81
N ALA A 106 -5.75 -17.03 -11.16
CA ALA A 106 -4.53 -17.81 -10.98
C ALA A 106 -4.73 -19.24 -11.46
N GLY A 107 -3.67 -19.87 -11.97
CA GLY A 107 -3.75 -21.19 -12.59
C GLY A 107 -4.30 -21.14 -14.00
N ALA A 108 -4.72 -22.30 -14.52
CA ALA A 108 -5.23 -22.43 -15.88
C ALA A 108 -6.18 -23.62 -16.02
N GLY A 109 -6.99 -23.61 -17.08
CA GLY A 109 -7.85 -24.75 -17.43
C GLY A 109 -8.93 -25.04 -16.37
N ARG A 110 -9.00 -26.31 -15.95
CA ARG A 110 -9.97 -26.76 -14.92
C ARG A 110 -9.53 -26.38 -13.50
N ASP A 111 -8.26 -26.10 -13.31
CA ASP A 111 -7.67 -25.80 -12.00
C ASP A 111 -7.51 -24.29 -11.78
N ARG A 112 -8.10 -23.46 -12.66
CA ARG A 112 -8.09 -22.01 -12.48
C ARG A 112 -8.91 -21.63 -11.25
N ALA A 113 -8.39 -20.68 -10.49
CA ALA A 113 -9.07 -20.06 -9.35
C ALA A 113 -9.19 -18.55 -9.58
N ILE A 114 -10.34 -17.98 -9.23
CA ILE A 114 -10.56 -16.54 -9.28
C ILE A 114 -10.55 -16.01 -7.85
N PHE A 115 -9.63 -15.09 -7.58
CA PHE A 115 -9.53 -14.35 -6.33
C PHE A 115 -10.28 -13.04 -6.49
N TYR A 116 -11.27 -12.78 -5.64
CA TYR A 116 -12.10 -11.58 -5.70
C TYR A 116 -11.81 -10.67 -4.51
N SER A 117 -12.02 -9.37 -4.70
CA SER A 117 -12.19 -8.44 -3.60
C SER A 117 -13.41 -8.83 -2.77
N ARG A 118 -13.24 -8.90 -1.45
CA ARG A 118 -14.28 -9.19 -0.45
C ARG A 118 -14.47 -7.96 0.41
N ARG A 119 -15.73 -7.72 0.82
CA ARG A 119 -16.08 -6.72 1.83
C ARG A 119 -16.21 -7.38 3.20
N PRO A 120 -16.24 -6.61 4.30
CA PRO A 120 -16.72 -7.14 5.58
C PRO A 120 -18.03 -7.89 5.38
N GLU A 121 -18.19 -9.02 6.08
CA GLU A 121 -19.41 -9.87 6.07
C GLU A 121 -19.73 -10.58 4.74
N ASP A 122 -18.82 -10.54 3.76
CA ASP A 122 -18.99 -11.30 2.51
C ASP A 122 -19.07 -12.82 2.78
N GLU A 123 -20.21 -13.44 2.47
CA GLU A 123 -20.45 -14.87 2.72
C GLU A 123 -19.60 -15.80 1.85
N ARG A 124 -19.03 -15.28 0.75
CA ARG A 124 -18.18 -16.09 -0.13
C ARG A 124 -16.89 -16.47 0.62
N PRO A 125 -16.47 -17.75 0.59
CA PRO A 125 -15.24 -18.17 1.24
C PRO A 125 -14.02 -17.44 0.64
N PRO A 126 -12.97 -17.18 1.44
CA PRO A 126 -11.74 -16.60 0.93
C PRO A 126 -11.03 -17.57 -0.04
N GLY A 127 -10.26 -17.02 -0.97
CA GLY A 127 -9.34 -17.83 -1.77
C GLY A 127 -8.26 -18.45 -0.89
N VAL A 128 -7.97 -19.73 -1.08
CA VAL A 128 -6.98 -20.47 -0.28
C VAL A 128 -5.73 -20.71 -1.12
N ALA A 129 -4.59 -20.20 -0.65
CA ALA A 129 -3.27 -20.49 -1.21
C ALA A 129 -2.45 -21.23 -0.15
N GLY A 130 -2.45 -22.57 -0.20
CA GLY A 130 -1.74 -23.43 0.76
C GLY A 130 -0.42 -23.97 0.20
N GLY A 131 0.58 -24.15 1.07
CA GLY A 131 1.87 -24.72 0.70
C GLY A 131 2.90 -24.61 1.84
N PRO A 132 4.18 -24.93 1.58
CA PRO A 132 5.26 -24.82 2.57
C PRO A 132 5.66 -23.37 2.92
N PHE A 133 4.97 -22.35 2.39
CA PHE A 133 5.16 -20.91 2.69
C PHE A 133 6.60 -20.35 2.56
N GLY A 134 7.43 -20.96 1.71
CA GLY A 134 8.77 -20.45 1.37
C GLY A 134 9.78 -20.73 2.46
#